data_AF-A0A1H9TBW5-F1
#
_entry.id   AF-A0A1H9TBW5-F1
#
_cell.length_a   1.000
_cell.length_b   1.000
_cell.length_c   1.000
_cell.angle_alpha   90.00
_cell.angle_beta   90.00
_cell.angle_gamma   90.00
#
_symmetry.space_group_name_H-M   'P 1'
#
loop_
_entity.id
_entity.type
_entity.pdbx_description
1 polymer ?
#
loop_
_entity_poly.entity_id
_entity_poly.type
_entity_poly.pdbx_seq_one_letter_code
_entity_poly.pdbx_strand_id
1 'polypeptide(L)'
;MFNAQKPSLDELPSSAQLIRSTIIAGVSAVAILVTVVLPAEYGIDPTRIGGVLGLTEMGELKTQLAEEAEADRQMDQAAGEQSSLLNDVFGLFVGAAHAQDAETWRDETTFTLEPGDTAEWKLVMEEGQTAQYRMLVDGGRVNFDLHGHGGGESVTYEKGRGSAGDEGEIVAEFDGEHGWFWRNRDDAASTVTIQVRGEYAEFKDAS
;
A
#
# COMPACT_ATOMS: atom_id res chain seq x y z
N MET A 1 5.94 20.18 -56.83
CA MET A 1 6.94 19.11 -56.67
C MET A 1 8.15 19.73 -55.99
N PHE A 2 8.34 19.50 -54.68
CA PHE A 2 9.53 19.97 -53.98
C PHE A 2 10.64 18.94 -54.20
N ASN A 3 11.53 19.20 -55.17
CA ASN A 3 12.77 18.45 -55.30
C ASN A 3 13.74 18.99 -54.25
N ALA A 4 13.89 18.28 -53.12
CA ALA A 4 14.97 18.55 -52.19
C ALA A 4 16.30 18.30 -52.91
N GLN A 5 17.12 19.35 -53.10
CA GLN A 5 18.48 19.19 -53.61
C GLN A 5 19.32 18.47 -52.56
N LYS A 6 20.08 17.46 -53.00
CA LYS A 6 20.99 16.71 -52.12
C LYS A 6 22.07 17.68 -51.59
N PRO A 7 22.32 17.72 -50.27
CA PRO A 7 23.35 18.56 -49.70
C PRO A 7 24.71 18.27 -50.32
N SER A 8 25.47 19.34 -50.57
CA SER A 8 26.87 19.26 -50.97
C SER A 8 27.74 18.80 -49.78
N LEU A 9 28.92 18.23 -50.05
CA LEU A 9 29.79 17.70 -48.99
C LEU A 9 30.26 18.79 -48.01
N ASP A 10 30.33 20.05 -48.46
CA ASP A 10 30.74 21.20 -47.64
C ASP A 10 29.62 21.68 -46.69
N GLU A 11 28.38 21.24 -46.92
CA GLU A 11 27.23 21.50 -46.04
C GLU A 11 27.03 20.42 -44.98
N LEU A 12 27.82 19.34 -45.03
CA LEU A 12 27.78 18.28 -44.03
C LEU A 12 28.58 18.69 -42.79
N PRO A 13 28.10 18.34 -41.58
CA PRO A 13 28.85 18.59 -40.35
C PRO A 13 30.20 17.89 -40.40
N SER A 14 31.25 18.61 -40.02
CA SER A 14 32.59 18.06 -39.88
C SER A 14 32.67 17.02 -38.76
N SER A 15 33.65 16.12 -38.82
CA SER A 15 33.89 15.12 -37.76
C SER A 15 34.06 15.76 -36.38
N ALA A 16 34.68 16.94 -36.30
CA ALA A 16 34.83 17.68 -35.04
C ALA A 16 33.48 18.20 -34.50
N GLN A 17 32.57 18.63 -35.38
CA GLN A 17 31.21 19.02 -34.98
C GLN A 17 30.42 17.82 -34.48
N LEU A 18 30.52 16.67 -35.17
CA LEU A 18 29.86 15.43 -34.74
C LEU A 18 30.36 14.97 -33.37
N ILE A 19 31.68 15.01 -33.12
CA ILE A 19 32.25 14.65 -31.82
C ILE A 19 31.73 15.60 -30.72
N ARG A 20 31.70 16.91 -30.97
CA ARG A 20 31.19 17.89 -30.01
C ARG A 20 29.72 17.64 -29.68
N SER A 21 28.86 17.41 -30.68
CA SER A 21 27.44 17.12 -30.43
C SER A 21 27.24 15.83 -29.65
N THR A 22 28.03 14.79 -29.94
CA THR A 22 27.96 13.52 -29.21
C THR A 22 28.34 13.68 -27.74
N ILE A 23 29.39 14.46 -27.45
CA ILE A 23 29.80 14.74 -26.07
C ILE A 23 28.70 15.50 -25.33
N ILE A 24 28.13 16.55 -25.93
CA ILE A 24 27.04 17.33 -25.30
C ILE A 24 25.83 16.46 -25.04
N ALA A 25 25.45 15.60 -26.00
CA ALA A 25 24.36 14.65 -25.83
C ALA A 25 24.64 13.67 -24.69
N GLY A 26 25.87 13.13 -24.61
CA GLY A 26 26.29 12.24 -23.53
C GLY A 26 26.20 12.89 -22.15
N VAL A 27 26.70 14.12 -22.01
CA VAL A 27 26.60 14.88 -20.75
C VAL A 27 25.14 15.15 -20.38
N SER A 28 24.31 15.52 -21.36
CA SER A 28 22.88 15.78 -21.14
C SER A 28 22.14 14.51 -20.68
N ALA A 29 22.47 13.36 -21.28
CA ALA A 29 21.90 12.08 -20.89
C ALA A 29 22.27 11.70 -19.44
N VAL A 30 23.54 11.91 -19.04
CA VAL A 30 23.97 11.69 -17.66
C VAL A 30 23.25 12.63 -16.69
N ALA A 31 23.07 13.90 -17.06
CA ALA A 31 22.32 14.85 -16.23
C ALA A 31 20.87 14.38 -16.00
N ILE A 32 20.17 14.00 -17.08
CA ILE A 32 18.79 13.48 -16.99
C ILE A 32 18.72 12.19 -16.16
N LEU A 33 19.67 11.28 -16.35
CA LEU A 33 19.74 10.04 -15.58
C LEU A 33 19.79 10.33 -14.08
N VAL A 34 20.65 11.27 -13.66
CA VAL A 34 20.88 11.56 -12.25
C VAL A 34 19.77 12.40 -11.62
N THR A 35 19.20 13.37 -12.33
CA THR A 35 18.23 14.31 -11.75
C THR A 35 16.77 13.93 -11.95
N VAL A 36 16.46 13.04 -12.90
CA VAL A 36 15.08 12.67 -13.24
C VAL A 36 14.87 11.17 -13.12
N VAL A 37 15.67 10.35 -13.81
CA VAL A 37 15.42 8.90 -13.91
C VAL A 37 15.67 8.20 -12.57
N LEU A 38 16.81 8.45 -11.92
CA LEU A 38 17.13 7.82 -10.63
C LEU A 38 16.14 8.19 -9.52
N PRO A 39 15.75 9.47 -9.34
CA PRO A 39 14.71 9.82 -8.38
C PRO A 39 13.35 9.17 -8.69
N ALA A 40 12.89 9.24 -9.95
CA ALA A 40 11.52 8.84 -10.33
C ALA A 40 11.28 7.33 -10.41
N GLU A 41 12.33 6.54 -10.63
CA GLU A 41 12.22 5.07 -10.77
C GLU A 41 12.73 4.33 -9.54
N TYR A 42 13.69 4.91 -8.81
CA TYR A 42 14.40 4.19 -7.73
C TYR A 42 14.43 4.95 -6.40
N GLY A 43 13.89 6.17 -6.33
CA GLY A 43 13.98 7.00 -5.12
C GLY A 43 15.40 7.49 -4.80
N ILE A 44 16.35 7.34 -5.73
CA ILE A 44 17.75 7.72 -5.50
C ILE A 44 17.97 9.14 -6.00
N ASP A 45 18.07 10.11 -5.08
CA ASP A 45 18.27 11.52 -5.42
C ASP A 45 19.56 12.13 -4.83
N PRO A 46 20.70 11.98 -5.53
CA PRO A 46 21.98 12.52 -5.05
C PRO A 46 22.04 14.05 -5.11
N THR A 47 21.14 14.69 -5.88
CA THR A 47 21.14 16.14 -6.11
C THR A 47 20.12 16.91 -5.28
N ARG A 48 19.16 16.20 -4.65
CA ARG A 48 17.96 16.73 -3.98
C ARG A 48 16.95 17.44 -4.90
N ILE A 49 17.21 17.53 -6.20
CA ILE A 49 16.30 18.16 -7.17
C ILE A 49 15.03 17.32 -7.33
N GLY A 50 15.17 16.00 -7.33
CA GLY A 50 14.05 15.07 -7.42
C GLY A 50 13.08 15.21 -6.26
N GLY A 51 13.58 15.42 -5.04
CA GLY A 51 12.76 15.63 -3.85
C GLY A 51 11.94 16.91 -3.93
N VAL A 52 12.53 18.01 -4.41
CA VAL A 52 11.82 19.29 -4.60
C VAL A 52 10.72 19.18 -5.66
N LEU A 53 10.92 18.33 -6.67
CA LEU A 53 9.96 18.09 -7.74
C LEU A 53 8.94 16.96 -7.41
N GLY A 54 9.05 16.30 -6.25
CA GLY A 54 8.22 15.15 -5.87
C GLY A 54 8.52 13.86 -6.64
N LEU A 55 9.61 13.81 -7.41
CA LEU A 55 9.99 12.62 -8.18
C LEU A 55 10.53 11.51 -7.28
N THR A 56 11.27 11.86 -6.24
CA THR A 56 11.86 10.89 -5.30
C THR A 56 10.78 10.11 -4.55
N GLU A 57 9.75 10.80 -4.05
CA GLU A 57 8.61 10.19 -3.35
C GLU A 57 7.87 9.20 -4.26
N MET A 58 7.64 9.56 -5.53
CA MET A 58 7.07 8.64 -6.52
C MET A 58 7.94 7.40 -6.74
N GLY A 59 9.27 7.56 -6.81
CA GLY A 59 10.19 6.44 -6.97
C GLY A 59 10.18 5.49 -5.79
N GLU A 60 10.19 6.01 -4.56
CA GLU A 60 10.07 5.21 -3.33
C GLU A 60 8.74 4.45 -3.24
N LEU A 61 7.63 5.08 -3.67
CA LEU A 61 6.34 4.42 -3.74
C LEU A 61 6.33 3.28 -4.78
N LYS A 62 6.94 3.48 -5.96
CA LYS A 62 7.06 2.44 -6.98
C LYS A 62 7.90 1.25 -6.51
N THR A 63 9.04 1.50 -5.87
CA THR A 63 9.90 0.41 -5.38
C THR A 63 9.19 -0.39 -4.30
N GLN A 64 8.54 0.28 -3.34
CA GLN A 64 7.72 -0.38 -2.33
C GLN A 64 6.56 -1.18 -2.96
N LEU A 65 5.87 -0.62 -3.96
CA LEU A 65 4.79 -1.31 -4.66
C LEU A 65 5.29 -2.54 -5.44
N ALA A 66 6.47 -2.46 -6.04
CA ALA A 66 7.07 -3.58 -6.75
C ALA A 66 7.46 -4.72 -5.79
N GLU A 67 8.08 -4.39 -4.67
CA GLU A 67 8.39 -5.36 -3.59
C GLU A 67 7.11 -5.99 -3.02
N GLU A 68 6.07 -5.18 -2.81
CA GLU A 68 4.78 -5.62 -2.32
C GLU A 68 4.11 -6.59 -3.32
N ALA A 69 4.06 -6.24 -4.61
CA ALA A 69 3.50 -7.07 -5.67
C ALA A 69 4.29 -8.37 -5.93
N GLU A 70 5.59 -8.40 -5.60
CA GLU A 70 6.38 -9.63 -5.62
C GLU A 70 6.04 -10.55 -4.45
N ALA A 71 5.80 -9.99 -3.26
CA ALA A 71 5.28 -10.75 -2.12
C ALA A 71 3.86 -11.28 -2.37
N ASP A 72 2.99 -10.50 -3.03
CA ASP A 72 1.64 -10.96 -3.42
C ASP A 72 1.70 -12.18 -4.35
N ARG A 73 2.57 -12.13 -5.37
CA ARG A 73 2.77 -13.26 -6.28
C ARG A 73 3.23 -14.54 -5.57
N GLN A 74 3.93 -14.42 -4.44
CA GLN A 74 4.34 -15.57 -3.63
C GLN A 74 3.18 -16.09 -2.76
N MET A 75 2.35 -15.20 -2.22
CA MET A 75 1.17 -15.57 -1.43
C MET A 75 0.06 -16.19 -2.29
N ASP A 76 -0.22 -15.64 -3.47
CA ASP A 76 -1.23 -16.18 -4.40
C ASP A 76 -0.90 -17.62 -4.85
N GLN A 77 0.39 -17.93 -5.01
CA GLN A 77 0.84 -19.29 -5.30
C GLN A 77 0.58 -20.26 -4.13
N ALA A 78 0.50 -19.76 -2.89
CA ALA A 78 0.16 -20.55 -1.71
C ALA A 78 -1.36 -20.61 -1.45
N ALA A 79 -2.12 -19.57 -1.81
CA ALA A 79 -3.55 -19.43 -1.50
C ALA A 79 -4.51 -19.99 -2.59
N GLY A 80 -4.00 -20.35 -3.77
CA GLY A 80 -4.80 -20.83 -4.92
C GLY A 80 -5.66 -22.08 -4.68
N GLU A 81 -5.46 -22.80 -3.58
CA GLU A 81 -6.32 -23.94 -3.18
C GLU A 81 -7.41 -23.59 -2.17
N GLN A 82 -7.36 -22.42 -1.51
CA GLN A 82 -8.28 -22.08 -0.40
C GLN A 82 -9.32 -21.00 -0.73
N SER A 83 -9.06 -20.14 -1.72
CA SER A 83 -9.86 -18.92 -1.97
C SER A 83 -11.24 -19.16 -2.63
N SER A 84 -11.42 -20.27 -3.37
CA SER A 84 -12.70 -20.57 -4.02
C SER A 84 -13.80 -21.00 -3.05
N LEU A 85 -13.43 -21.67 -1.95
CA LEU A 85 -14.39 -22.16 -0.96
C LEU A 85 -14.89 -21.06 -0.02
N LEU A 86 -14.07 -20.05 0.27
CA LEU A 86 -14.44 -18.92 1.12
C LEU A 86 -15.33 -17.91 0.38
N ASN A 87 -15.06 -17.64 -0.90
CA ASN A 87 -15.83 -16.66 -1.67
C ASN A 87 -17.28 -17.13 -1.97
N ASP A 88 -17.48 -18.43 -2.22
CA ASP A 88 -18.83 -19.01 -2.39
C ASP A 88 -19.65 -19.00 -1.08
N VAL A 89 -18.97 -19.08 0.07
CA VAL A 89 -19.59 -18.95 1.39
C VAL A 89 -20.01 -17.49 1.62
N PHE A 90 -19.10 -16.52 1.45
CA PHE A 90 -19.39 -15.10 1.66
C PHE A 90 -20.52 -14.56 0.75
N GLY A 91 -20.57 -14.98 -0.52
CA GLY A 91 -21.63 -14.59 -1.44
C GLY A 91 -23.03 -15.07 -1.05
N LEU A 92 -23.14 -16.18 -0.31
CA LEU A 92 -24.41 -16.72 0.19
C LEU A 92 -24.92 -15.97 1.44
N PHE A 93 -24.01 -15.45 2.27
CA PHE A 93 -24.34 -14.75 3.52
C PHE A 93 -24.75 -13.29 3.31
N VAL A 94 -24.26 -12.63 2.26
CA VAL A 94 -24.61 -11.22 1.95
C VAL A 94 -26.05 -11.07 1.40
N GLY A 95 -26.67 -12.14 0.89
CA GLY A 95 -28.00 -12.09 0.27
C GLY A 95 -29.20 -12.48 1.15
N ALA A 96 -28.99 -13.08 2.33
CA ALA A 96 -30.07 -13.77 3.06
C ALA A 96 -30.16 -13.49 4.58
N ALA A 97 -29.39 -12.55 5.14
CA ALA A 97 -29.31 -12.34 6.59
C ALA A 97 -29.62 -10.89 7.03
N HIS A 98 -30.84 -10.41 6.76
CA HIS A 98 -31.42 -9.25 7.47
C HIS A 98 -32.43 -9.69 8.54
N ALA A 99 -32.19 -10.81 9.22
CA ALA A 99 -32.92 -11.21 10.42
C ALA A 99 -32.24 -12.41 11.10
N GLN A 100 -31.32 -12.17 12.04
CA GLN A 100 -31.13 -12.94 13.29
C GLN A 100 -29.92 -12.41 14.05
N ASP A 101 -30.16 -12.08 15.33
CA ASP A 101 -29.24 -11.57 16.35
C ASP A 101 -28.48 -10.28 16.00
N ALA A 102 -28.88 -9.18 16.66
CA ALA A 102 -28.05 -7.99 16.73
C ALA A 102 -26.77 -8.36 17.49
N GLU A 103 -25.73 -8.75 16.77
CA GLU A 103 -24.37 -8.84 17.29
C GLU A 103 -24.05 -7.51 17.96
N THR A 104 -24.07 -7.49 19.29
CA THR A 104 -23.86 -6.24 20.03
C THR A 104 -22.36 -6.01 20.09
N TRP A 105 -21.86 -5.23 19.15
CA TRP A 105 -20.48 -4.72 19.18
C TRP A 105 -20.34 -3.76 20.34
N ARG A 106 -19.20 -3.82 21.03
CA ARG A 106 -18.94 -2.98 22.20
C ARG A 106 -18.48 -1.59 21.76
N ASP A 107 -17.57 -1.54 20.80
CA ASP A 107 -17.09 -0.30 20.18
C ASP A 107 -17.13 -0.43 18.65
N GLU A 108 -17.42 0.68 17.99
CA GLU A 108 -17.49 0.82 16.53
C GLU A 108 -16.94 2.19 16.14
N THR A 109 -16.12 2.24 15.10
CA THR A 109 -15.69 3.51 14.50
C THR A 109 -15.66 3.39 12.99
N THR A 110 -15.91 4.52 12.33
CA THR A 110 -15.90 4.64 10.87
C THR A 110 -15.04 5.84 10.49
N PHE A 111 -14.11 5.63 9.54
CA PHE A 111 -13.23 6.68 9.03
C PHE A 111 -12.98 6.49 7.54
N THR A 112 -12.61 7.57 6.87
CA THR A 112 -12.30 7.58 5.43
C THR A 112 -10.81 7.81 5.23
N LEU A 113 -10.21 7.03 4.33
CA LEU A 113 -8.83 7.15 3.90
C LEU A 113 -8.80 7.65 2.46
N GLU A 114 -8.21 8.83 2.21
CA GLU A 114 -7.93 9.30 0.86
C GLU A 114 -6.81 8.45 0.22
N PRO A 115 -6.62 8.51 -1.12
CA PRO A 115 -5.52 7.82 -1.78
C PRO A 115 -4.16 8.14 -1.13
N GLY A 116 -3.48 7.11 -0.60
CA GLY A 116 -2.20 7.23 0.09
C GLY A 116 -2.27 7.40 1.60
N ASP A 117 -3.45 7.69 2.17
CA ASP A 117 -3.62 7.90 3.61
C ASP A 117 -3.50 6.60 4.43
N THR A 118 -3.28 6.79 5.73
CA THR A 118 -3.13 5.74 6.74
C THR A 118 -3.97 6.04 7.97
N ALA A 119 -4.35 5.00 8.71
CA ALA A 119 -4.93 5.13 10.05
C ALA A 119 -4.50 3.94 10.92
N GLU A 120 -4.50 4.12 12.24
CA GLU A 120 -4.17 3.08 13.20
C GLU A 120 -5.15 3.09 14.37
N TRP A 121 -5.71 1.93 14.72
CA TRP A 121 -6.58 1.78 15.90
C TRP A 121 -6.14 0.59 16.74
N LYS A 122 -6.16 0.77 18.07
CA LYS A 122 -5.60 -0.18 19.01
C LYS A 122 -6.56 -0.52 20.14
N LEU A 123 -6.49 -1.77 20.56
CA LEU A 123 -7.03 -2.33 21.79
C LEU A 123 -5.91 -2.42 22.82
N VAL A 124 -6.18 -2.03 24.07
CA VAL A 124 -5.28 -2.33 25.20
C VAL A 124 -5.75 -3.62 25.86
N MET A 125 -4.94 -4.67 25.82
CA MET A 125 -5.30 -6.02 26.27
C MET A 125 -4.24 -6.59 27.23
N GLU A 126 -4.69 -7.41 28.17
CA GLU A 126 -3.83 -8.26 29.02
C GLU A 126 -3.64 -9.63 28.37
N GLU A 127 -2.55 -10.32 28.69
CA GLU A 127 -2.24 -11.67 28.21
C GLU A 127 -3.42 -12.63 28.43
N GLY A 128 -3.79 -13.33 27.37
CA GLY A 128 -4.89 -14.29 27.34
C GLY A 128 -6.28 -13.68 27.11
N GLN A 129 -6.43 -12.35 27.14
CA GLN A 129 -7.69 -11.71 26.78
C GLN A 129 -8.03 -11.94 25.30
N THR A 130 -9.33 -12.07 25.03
CA THR A 130 -9.83 -12.36 23.69
C THR A 130 -10.79 -11.27 23.19
N ALA A 131 -10.55 -10.78 21.98
CA ALA A 131 -11.41 -9.80 21.31
C ALA A 131 -11.81 -10.27 19.91
N GLN A 132 -13.07 -10.13 19.56
CA GLN A 132 -13.60 -10.39 18.21
C GLN A 132 -13.73 -9.08 17.47
N TYR A 133 -13.49 -9.12 16.16
CA TYR A 133 -13.57 -7.96 15.31
C TYR A 133 -14.27 -8.24 13.99
N ARG A 134 -14.83 -7.18 13.41
CA ARG A 134 -15.30 -7.14 12.02
C ARG A 134 -14.90 -5.81 11.39
N MET A 135 -14.15 -5.91 10.29
CA MET A 135 -13.76 -4.82 9.41
C MET A 135 -14.61 -4.86 8.14
N LEU A 136 -15.19 -3.73 7.79
CA LEU A 136 -15.92 -3.52 6.54
C LEU A 136 -15.26 -2.38 5.77
N VAL A 137 -15.11 -2.54 4.45
CA VAL A 137 -14.54 -1.51 3.58
C VAL A 137 -15.53 -1.20 2.46
N ASP A 138 -15.91 0.07 2.35
CA ASP A 138 -16.78 0.59 1.30
C ASP A 138 -16.04 1.58 0.39
N GLY A 139 -16.43 1.62 -0.88
CA GLY A 139 -15.87 2.56 -1.88
C GLY A 139 -14.51 2.17 -2.48
N GLY A 140 -13.84 1.16 -1.95
CA GLY A 140 -12.52 0.71 -2.43
C GLY A 140 -12.00 -0.51 -1.66
N ARG A 141 -10.68 -0.69 -1.66
CA ARG A 141 -9.97 -1.70 -0.84
C ARG A 141 -8.92 -1.04 0.04
N VAL A 142 -8.47 -1.76 1.06
CA VAL A 142 -7.37 -1.32 1.93
C VAL A 142 -6.37 -2.45 2.16
N ASN A 143 -5.12 -2.06 2.43
CA ASN A 143 -4.14 -2.97 3.02
C ASN A 143 -4.18 -2.76 4.54
N PHE A 144 -4.06 -3.85 5.30
CA PHE A 144 -4.03 -3.78 6.77
C PHE A 144 -2.98 -4.70 7.38
N ASP A 145 -2.52 -4.34 8.58
CA ASP A 145 -1.62 -5.12 9.43
C ASP A 145 -2.20 -5.18 10.85
N LEU A 146 -2.72 -6.35 11.22
CA LEU A 146 -3.18 -6.65 12.56
C LEU A 146 -2.00 -7.18 13.37
N HIS A 147 -1.58 -6.41 14.37
CA HIS A 147 -0.36 -6.67 15.13
C HIS A 147 -0.50 -6.27 16.59
N GLY A 148 0.35 -6.86 17.43
CA GLY A 148 0.48 -6.56 18.85
C GLY A 148 1.86 -6.04 19.19
N HIS A 149 1.94 -5.12 20.15
CA HIS A 149 3.18 -4.65 20.75
C HIS A 149 3.02 -4.32 22.24
N GLY A 150 3.94 -4.81 23.06
CA GLY A 150 3.92 -4.58 24.51
C GLY A 150 5.08 -5.29 25.19
N GLY A 151 5.60 -4.74 26.30
CA GLY A 151 6.66 -5.42 27.08
C GLY A 151 8.01 -5.64 26.38
N GLY A 152 8.22 -5.09 25.18
CA GLY A 152 9.37 -5.40 24.32
C GLY A 152 9.13 -6.56 23.34
N GLU A 153 7.91 -7.09 23.32
CA GLU A 153 7.44 -8.15 22.44
C GLU A 153 6.62 -7.56 21.29
N SER A 154 6.53 -8.31 20.18
CA SER A 154 5.73 -7.93 19.02
C SER A 154 5.24 -9.17 18.31
N VAL A 155 3.99 -9.12 17.84
CA VAL A 155 3.38 -10.19 17.05
C VAL A 155 2.64 -9.60 15.86
N THR A 156 2.63 -10.30 14.73
CA THR A 156 1.69 -10.05 13.64
C THR A 156 0.67 -11.18 13.66
N TYR A 157 -0.59 -10.84 13.83
CA TYR A 157 -1.69 -11.80 13.76
C TYR A 157 -2.08 -12.06 12.32
N GLU A 158 -2.29 -10.98 11.56
CA GLU A 158 -2.82 -11.08 10.21
C GLU A 158 -2.42 -9.87 9.36
N LYS A 159 -2.26 -10.10 8.05
CA LYS A 159 -2.04 -9.04 7.08
C LYS A 159 -2.95 -9.28 5.89
N GLY A 160 -3.75 -8.29 5.54
CA GLY A 160 -4.55 -8.31 4.33
C GLY A 160 -4.07 -7.26 3.34
N ARG A 161 -4.13 -7.59 2.05
CA ARG A 161 -3.85 -6.67 0.95
C ARG A 161 -5.01 -6.64 -0.01
N GLY A 162 -5.39 -5.45 -0.47
CA GLY A 162 -6.57 -5.27 -1.31
C GLY A 162 -7.84 -5.83 -0.67
N SER A 163 -7.95 -5.76 0.65
CA SER A 163 -9.09 -6.31 1.39
C SER A 163 -10.32 -5.40 1.25
N ALA A 164 -11.49 -6.01 1.05
CA ALA A 164 -12.79 -5.36 1.10
C ALA A 164 -13.46 -5.48 2.50
N GLY A 165 -12.76 -6.06 3.46
CA GLY A 165 -13.30 -6.43 4.77
C GLY A 165 -12.63 -7.69 5.29
N ASP A 166 -12.70 -7.87 6.59
CA ASP A 166 -12.14 -9.01 7.29
C ASP A 166 -12.85 -9.22 8.63
N GLU A 167 -12.87 -10.43 9.16
CA GLU A 167 -13.41 -10.71 10.49
C GLU A 167 -12.66 -11.83 11.18
N GLY A 168 -12.52 -11.71 12.49
CA GLY A 168 -11.73 -12.68 13.23
C GLY A 168 -11.72 -12.47 14.73
N GLU A 169 -10.77 -13.16 15.37
CA GLU A 169 -10.55 -13.14 16.80
C GLU A 169 -9.06 -12.88 17.07
N ILE A 170 -8.80 -12.05 18.07
CA ILE A 170 -7.47 -11.75 18.61
C ILE A 170 -7.40 -12.38 19.99
N VAL A 171 -6.34 -13.17 20.21
CA VAL A 171 -5.94 -13.61 21.55
C VAL A 171 -4.62 -12.92 21.87
N ALA A 172 -4.60 -12.10 22.93
CA ALA A 172 -3.40 -11.38 23.33
C ALA A 172 -2.35 -12.38 23.85
N GLU A 173 -1.21 -12.50 23.17
CA GLU A 173 -0.11 -13.38 23.61
C GLU A 173 0.73 -12.75 24.74
N PHE A 174 0.54 -11.46 24.98
CA PHE A 174 1.21 -10.67 26.01
C PHE A 174 0.40 -9.41 26.33
N ASP A 175 0.67 -8.81 27.48
CA ASP A 175 0.15 -7.51 27.87
C ASP A 175 0.63 -6.43 26.90
N GLY A 176 -0.29 -5.68 26.30
CA GLY A 176 0.10 -4.64 25.35
C GLY A 176 -1.03 -4.03 24.56
N GLU A 177 -0.62 -3.33 23.51
CA GLU A 177 -1.53 -2.78 22.51
C GLU A 177 -1.62 -3.72 21.32
N HIS A 178 -2.83 -4.04 20.89
CA HIS A 178 -3.13 -4.95 19.80
C HIS A 178 -4.10 -4.27 18.86
N GLY A 179 -3.80 -4.20 17.57
CA GLY A 179 -4.63 -3.39 16.69
C GLY A 179 -4.23 -3.45 15.23
N TRP A 180 -4.91 -2.62 14.46
CA TRP A 180 -4.81 -2.59 13.02
C TRP A 180 -4.16 -1.29 12.59
N PHE A 181 -3.22 -1.41 11.67
CA PHE A 181 -2.78 -0.32 10.82
C PHE A 181 -3.40 -0.50 9.45
N TRP A 182 -4.03 0.54 8.90
CA TRP A 182 -4.60 0.56 7.55
C TRP A 182 -3.87 1.53 6.65
N ARG A 183 -3.89 1.22 5.36
CA ARG A 183 -3.35 2.08 4.31
C ARG A 183 -4.18 1.98 3.05
N ASN A 184 -4.62 3.11 2.52
CA ASN A 184 -5.29 3.15 1.23
C ASN A 184 -4.23 3.27 0.11
N ARG A 185 -4.21 2.27 -0.77
CA ARG A 185 -3.32 2.23 -1.95
C ARG A 185 -4.06 2.34 -3.28
N ASP A 186 -5.39 2.40 -3.25
CA ASP A 186 -6.19 2.67 -4.43
C ASP A 186 -6.16 4.18 -4.77
N ASP A 187 -6.63 4.51 -5.97
CA ASP A 187 -6.73 5.89 -6.49
C ASP A 187 -8.06 6.57 -6.14
N ALA A 188 -8.91 5.88 -5.37
CA ALA A 188 -10.17 6.37 -4.83
C ALA A 188 -10.16 6.31 -3.29
N ALA A 189 -11.00 7.12 -2.65
CA ALA A 189 -11.17 7.10 -1.20
C ALA A 189 -11.88 5.81 -0.75
N SER A 190 -11.39 5.22 0.34
CA SER A 190 -11.95 4.00 0.96
C SER A 190 -12.48 4.35 2.35
N THR A 191 -13.71 3.93 2.67
CA THR A 191 -14.29 4.10 4.01
C THR A 191 -14.21 2.80 4.78
N VAL A 192 -13.53 2.81 5.91
CA VAL A 192 -13.35 1.65 6.79
C VAL A 192 -14.29 1.79 7.99
N THR A 193 -15.01 0.72 8.31
CA THR A 193 -15.73 0.56 9.58
C THR A 193 -15.14 -0.61 10.33
N ILE A 194 -14.65 -0.39 11.54
CA ILE A 194 -14.12 -1.44 12.42
C ILE A 194 -15.02 -1.55 13.65
N GLN A 195 -15.47 -2.77 13.91
CA GLN A 195 -16.32 -3.15 15.02
C GLN A 195 -15.55 -4.14 15.90
N VAL A 196 -15.56 -3.94 17.22
CA VAL A 196 -14.83 -4.78 18.16
C VAL A 196 -15.67 -5.11 19.39
N ARG A 197 -15.51 -6.34 19.92
CA ARG A 197 -16.17 -6.80 21.16
C ARG A 197 -15.28 -7.79 21.90
N GLY A 198 -15.52 -7.98 23.18
CA GLY A 198 -14.75 -8.92 24.02
C GLY A 198 -13.97 -8.22 25.12
N GLU A 199 -12.86 -8.83 25.50
CA GLU A 199 -12.03 -8.45 26.64
C GLU A 199 -10.91 -7.51 26.19
N TYR A 200 -11.04 -6.25 26.59
CA TYR A 200 -10.02 -5.21 26.43
C TYR A 200 -10.34 -4.04 27.35
N ALA A 201 -9.32 -3.33 27.78
CA ALA A 201 -9.45 -2.17 28.65
C ALA A 201 -9.91 -0.93 27.88
N GLU A 202 -9.35 -0.69 26.70
CA GLU A 202 -9.56 0.52 25.91
C GLU A 202 -9.52 0.20 24.41
N PHE A 203 -10.33 0.92 23.62
CA PHE A 203 -10.25 0.98 22.16
C PHE A 203 -10.01 2.43 21.75
N LYS A 204 -8.91 2.70 21.04
CA LYS A 204 -8.44 4.06 20.77
C LYS A 204 -7.86 4.25 19.38
N ASP A 205 -7.98 5.47 18.88
CA ASP A 205 -7.23 5.97 17.73
C ASP A 205 -5.77 6.16 18.13
N ALA A 206 -4.86 5.66 17.29
CA ALA A 206 -3.41 5.72 17.47
C ALA A 206 -2.70 6.41 16.29
N SER A 207 -3.47 7.01 15.38
CA SER A 207 -3.00 7.71 14.16
C SER A 207 -2.29 9.04 14.47
#